data_AF-A0A957T3A1-F1
#
_entry.id   AF-A0A957T3A1-F1
#
_cell.length_a   1.000
_cell.length_b   1.000
_cell.length_c   1.000
_cell.angle_alpha   90.00
_cell.angle_beta   90.00
_cell.angle_gamma   90.00
#
_symmetry.space_group_name_H-M   'P 1'
#
loop_
_entity.id
_entity.type
_entity.pdbx_description
1 polymer ?
#
loop_
_entity_poly.entity_id
_entity_poly.type
_entity_poly.pdbx_seq_one_letter_code
_entity_poly.pdbx_strand_id
1 'polypeptide(L)'
;QRNVISANGNGTPGSPRNGITLDQVANTFIYGNYIGTTADGRAALGNYQSGIGIFRGSGTRVGGGLLGQGNLISGNLIDGITASDTAQIGGHQIRGNLIGTDAQGNPTLGNTRHGILLVTPNSVIGGGSGEANTIAGNGQAGIQIDGGNGNTISHNAIFANGGLGIDLGGNGVDVNDVGDSDGGANNGQNYPVIFSAISGDGGGVTVQAGMGGPAGTAYIVQFFTSPSCDATGFGEGQSFLSDVLMTTNAEGVALLNTNFESPPLEGNFLTATATENQPNGNSSEFSLCMPIQSDNTTWPNALDLTFSGPPEAQTANASQFLTRRGEVRWYKLTVQASNTIMVNLSNLPADYDVALFKDIGKAYQTLTSNQDLAQLTAELAPSAFSNPFAVSNPFAVSNPFA
;
A
#
# COMPACT_ATOMS: atom_id res chain seq x y z
N GLN A 1 20.42 -16.85 23.90
CA GLN A 1 19.26 -17.72 24.15
C GLN A 1 18.05 -16.81 24.34
N ARG A 2 16.91 -17.15 23.74
CA ARG A 2 15.67 -16.36 23.83
C ARG A 2 14.72 -17.03 24.83
N ASN A 3 13.96 -16.26 25.59
CA ASN A 3 12.90 -16.84 26.43
C ASN A 3 11.71 -17.25 25.54
N VAL A 4 11.02 -18.33 25.90
CA VAL A 4 9.78 -18.79 25.26
C VAL A 4 8.63 -18.59 26.23
N ILE A 5 7.62 -17.82 25.82
CA ILE A 5 6.47 -17.42 26.65
C ILE A 5 5.20 -17.75 25.88
N SER A 6 4.73 -18.98 26.08
CA SER A 6 3.78 -19.64 25.19
C SER A 6 2.86 -20.55 26.01
N ALA A 7 1.69 -20.90 25.44
CA ALA A 7 0.67 -21.73 26.09
C ALA A 7 0.18 -21.23 27.46
N ASN A 8 0.22 -19.91 27.71
CA ASN A 8 -0.34 -19.35 28.95
C ASN A 8 -1.88 -19.33 28.90
N GLY A 9 -2.51 -19.85 29.95
CA GLY A 9 -3.96 -20.05 30.04
C GLY A 9 -4.38 -21.46 29.62
N ASN A 10 -5.67 -21.79 29.77
CA ASN A 10 -6.21 -23.12 29.47
C ASN A 10 -7.63 -23.08 28.86
N GLY A 11 -8.04 -21.93 28.32
CA GLY A 11 -9.36 -21.77 27.71
C GLY A 11 -10.55 -21.77 28.67
N THR A 12 -10.32 -21.86 29.99
CA THR A 12 -11.40 -21.68 30.96
C THR A 12 -11.78 -20.20 31.08
N PRO A 13 -13.08 -19.85 31.05
CA PRO A 13 -13.53 -18.49 31.33
C PRO A 13 -12.98 -17.98 32.68
N GLY A 14 -12.33 -16.82 32.68
CA GLY A 14 -11.69 -16.24 33.88
C GLY A 14 -10.22 -16.63 34.12
N SER A 15 -9.64 -17.53 33.32
CA SER A 15 -8.18 -17.76 33.29
C SER A 15 -7.46 -17.52 31.94
N PRO A 16 -8.03 -16.82 30.93
CA PRO A 16 -7.25 -16.50 29.74
C PRO A 16 -6.15 -15.49 30.15
N ARG A 17 -4.91 -15.74 29.74
CA ARG A 17 -3.75 -14.93 30.13
C ARG A 17 -2.99 -14.49 28.88
N ASN A 18 -2.55 -13.23 28.88
CA ASN A 18 -1.51 -12.80 27.94
C ASN A 18 -0.22 -13.57 28.22
N GLY A 19 0.70 -13.60 27.25
CA GLY A 19 2.05 -14.10 27.49
C GLY A 19 2.78 -13.27 28.54
N ILE A 20 2.80 -11.94 28.34
CA ILE A 20 3.32 -10.95 29.29
C ILE A 20 2.21 -9.95 29.59
N THR A 21 1.98 -9.65 30.87
CA THR A 21 1.06 -8.58 31.30
C THR A 21 1.82 -7.53 32.07
N LEU A 22 1.73 -6.29 31.62
CA LEU A 22 2.20 -5.10 32.30
C LEU A 22 0.98 -4.31 32.75
N ASP A 23 0.81 -4.07 34.04
CA ASP A 23 -0.34 -3.33 34.58
C ASP A 23 0.15 -2.26 35.56
N GLN A 24 -0.15 -0.99 35.27
CA GLN A 24 0.28 0.16 36.08
C GLN A 24 1.80 0.27 36.28
N VAL A 25 2.56 -0.08 35.25
CA VAL A 25 4.04 0.01 35.25
C VAL A 25 4.54 0.93 34.15
N ALA A 26 5.67 1.58 34.42
CA ALA A 26 6.31 2.51 33.51
C ALA A 26 7.71 2.02 33.11
N ASN A 27 8.19 2.45 31.94
CA ASN A 27 9.59 2.30 31.49
C ASN A 27 10.09 0.84 31.54
N THR A 28 9.26 -0.09 31.09
CA THR A 28 9.60 -1.52 31.03
C THR A 28 10.20 -1.87 29.66
N PHE A 29 11.16 -2.79 29.65
CA PHE A 29 11.83 -3.26 28.43
C PHE A 29 11.52 -4.75 28.20
N ILE A 30 11.00 -5.09 27.03
CA ILE A 30 10.71 -6.46 26.62
C ILE A 30 11.48 -6.74 25.33
N TYR A 31 12.63 -7.42 25.44
CA TYR A 31 13.55 -7.68 24.31
C TYR A 31 13.81 -9.17 24.11
N GLY A 32 13.91 -9.58 22.84
CA GLY A 32 14.49 -10.86 22.45
C GLY A 32 13.69 -12.09 22.85
N ASN A 33 12.37 -12.01 23.01
CA ASN A 33 11.53 -13.14 23.43
C ASN A 33 10.80 -13.77 22.23
N TYR A 34 10.45 -15.05 22.36
CA TYR A 34 9.48 -15.75 21.50
C TYR A 34 8.19 -15.91 22.30
N ILE A 35 7.10 -15.34 21.80
CA ILE A 35 5.83 -15.20 22.53
C ILE A 35 4.70 -15.76 21.68
N GLY A 36 4.13 -16.88 22.12
CA GLY A 36 3.05 -17.58 21.41
C GLY A 36 3.51 -18.59 20.36
N THR A 37 4.82 -18.89 20.29
CA THR A 37 5.40 -19.87 19.36
C THR A 37 6.25 -20.92 20.08
N THR A 38 6.68 -21.94 19.33
CA THR A 38 7.69 -22.91 19.76
C THR A 38 9.08 -22.27 19.89
N ALA A 39 10.04 -22.99 20.51
CA ALA A 39 11.39 -22.47 20.75
C ALA A 39 12.20 -22.17 19.47
N ASP A 40 11.83 -22.77 18.33
CA ASP A 40 12.39 -22.48 17.01
C ASP A 40 11.60 -21.40 16.25
N GLY A 41 10.47 -20.96 16.79
CA GLY A 41 9.61 -19.94 16.20
C GLY A 41 8.93 -20.37 14.91
N ARG A 42 8.77 -21.69 14.66
CA ARG A 42 8.19 -22.22 13.41
C ARG A 42 6.78 -22.77 13.55
N ALA A 43 6.27 -22.94 14.77
CA ALA A 43 4.91 -23.39 15.02
C ALA A 43 4.24 -22.54 16.10
N ALA A 44 2.93 -22.38 15.98
CA ALA A 44 2.12 -21.70 16.97
C ALA A 44 2.02 -22.54 18.26
N LEU A 45 2.21 -21.89 19.39
CA LEU A 45 1.97 -22.39 20.73
C LEU A 45 1.35 -21.24 21.54
N GLY A 46 0.25 -20.71 21.01
CA GLY A 46 -0.33 -19.42 21.39
C GLY A 46 -0.63 -19.26 22.86
N ASN A 47 -0.53 -18.02 23.35
CA ASN A 47 -1.18 -17.64 24.59
C ASN A 47 -2.69 -17.46 24.34
N TYR A 48 -3.52 -17.72 25.36
CA TYR A 48 -4.98 -17.67 25.21
C TYR A 48 -5.55 -16.26 25.04
N GLN A 49 -4.75 -15.22 25.29
CA GLN A 49 -5.08 -13.83 24.95
C GLN A 49 -4.01 -13.25 24.01
N SER A 50 -3.60 -12.01 24.24
CA SER A 50 -2.56 -11.36 23.44
C SER A 50 -1.18 -11.87 23.83
N GLY A 51 -0.20 -11.69 22.94
CA GLY A 51 1.20 -12.00 23.28
C GLY A 51 1.67 -11.11 24.44
N ILE A 52 1.51 -9.79 24.29
CA ILE A 52 1.85 -8.79 25.29
C ILE A 52 0.63 -7.89 25.53
N GLY A 53 0.19 -7.80 26.78
CA GLY A 53 -0.82 -6.84 27.22
C GLY A 53 -0.18 -5.74 28.07
N ILE A 54 -0.32 -4.48 27.65
CA ILE A 54 0.12 -3.28 28.36
C ILE A 54 -1.13 -2.52 28.79
N PHE A 55 -1.40 -2.53 30.08
CA PHE A 55 -2.59 -1.89 30.65
C PHE A 55 -2.16 -0.79 31.60
N ARG A 56 -2.68 0.42 31.38
CA ARG A 56 -2.46 1.56 32.28
C ARG A 56 -0.98 1.86 32.54
N GLY A 57 -0.12 1.62 31.55
CA GLY A 57 1.32 1.74 31.65
C GLY A 57 1.87 2.81 30.72
N SER A 58 3.13 3.21 30.92
CA SER A 58 3.78 4.25 30.10
C SER A 58 5.19 3.86 29.67
N GLY A 59 5.64 4.37 28.52
CA GLY A 59 7.06 4.28 28.16
C GLY A 59 7.62 2.88 27.92
N THR A 60 6.75 1.85 27.81
CA THR A 60 7.19 0.47 27.52
C THR A 60 7.89 0.40 26.17
N ARG A 61 9.02 -0.31 26.13
CA ARG A 61 9.76 -0.62 24.91
C ARG A 61 9.64 -2.11 24.58
N VAL A 62 8.93 -2.43 23.51
CA VAL A 62 8.79 -3.78 22.98
C VAL A 62 9.70 -3.90 21.76
N GLY A 63 10.80 -4.61 21.93
CA GLY A 63 11.84 -4.72 20.92
C GLY A 63 12.69 -3.46 20.75
N GLY A 64 13.66 -3.50 19.85
CA GLY A 64 14.62 -2.43 19.64
C GLY A 64 15.45 -2.65 18.37
N GLY A 65 16.23 -1.63 17.99
CA GLY A 65 16.99 -1.64 16.74
C GLY A 65 18.31 -2.40 16.76
N LEU A 66 18.75 -2.95 17.90
CA LEU A 66 19.95 -3.78 17.94
C LEU A 66 19.62 -5.25 17.66
N LEU A 67 20.59 -5.96 17.05
CA LEU A 67 20.50 -7.38 16.78
C LEU A 67 20.09 -8.16 18.05
N GLY A 68 19.03 -8.94 17.94
CA GLY A 68 18.51 -9.76 19.05
C GLY A 68 17.56 -9.06 20.00
N GLN A 69 17.32 -7.74 19.87
CA GLN A 69 16.33 -7.03 20.68
C GLN A 69 14.89 -7.28 20.23
N GLY A 70 14.67 -7.48 18.92
CA GLY A 70 13.36 -7.79 18.36
C GLY A 70 12.72 -9.03 18.97
N ASN A 71 11.44 -8.96 19.33
CA ASN A 71 10.65 -10.11 19.77
C ASN A 71 9.98 -10.79 18.57
N LEU A 72 9.69 -12.09 18.69
CA LEU A 72 8.77 -12.82 17.83
C LEU A 72 7.45 -12.98 18.60
N ILE A 73 6.37 -12.38 18.11
CA ILE A 73 5.07 -12.30 18.81
C ILE A 73 3.99 -12.79 17.86
N SER A 74 3.66 -14.07 17.94
CA SER A 74 2.93 -14.76 16.86
C SER A 74 2.12 -15.93 17.41
N GLY A 75 1.08 -16.34 16.69
CA GLY A 75 0.22 -17.46 17.05
C GLY A 75 -0.64 -17.24 18.30
N ASN A 76 -0.76 -16.01 18.82
CA ASN A 76 -1.60 -15.72 19.99
C ASN A 76 -3.08 -15.68 19.61
N LEU A 77 -3.96 -16.03 20.56
CA LEU A 77 -5.39 -16.22 20.28
C LEU A 77 -6.21 -14.92 20.22
N ILE A 78 -5.59 -13.77 20.53
CA ILE A 78 -6.17 -12.43 20.36
C ILE A 78 -5.17 -11.61 19.52
N ASP A 79 -4.55 -10.57 20.09
CA ASP A 79 -3.63 -9.69 19.36
C ASP A 79 -2.17 -10.10 19.59
N GLY A 80 -1.25 -9.63 18.76
CA GLY A 80 0.17 -9.73 19.09
C GLY A 80 0.49 -8.88 20.32
N ILE A 81 0.22 -7.58 20.21
CA ILE A 81 0.40 -6.60 21.28
C ILE A 81 -0.90 -5.82 21.47
N THR A 82 -1.38 -5.71 22.70
CA THR A 82 -2.48 -4.81 23.07
C THR A 82 -1.93 -3.77 24.04
N ALA A 83 -2.08 -2.48 23.73
CA ALA A 83 -1.82 -1.38 24.67
C ALA A 83 -3.11 -0.59 24.89
N SER A 84 -3.60 -0.55 26.12
CA SER A 84 -4.90 0.07 26.43
C SER A 84 -4.85 0.85 27.74
N ASP A 85 -5.26 2.11 27.68
CA ASP A 85 -5.47 2.93 28.87
C ASP A 85 -6.56 4.00 28.65
N THR A 86 -7.58 3.99 29.51
CA THR A 86 -8.63 5.01 29.52
C THR A 86 -8.13 6.37 30.03
N ALA A 87 -7.02 6.40 30.77
CA ALA A 87 -6.37 7.63 31.23
C ALA A 87 -5.47 8.28 30.16
N GLN A 88 -5.43 7.74 28.94
CA GLN A 88 -4.62 8.25 27.82
C GLN A 88 -3.12 8.34 28.15
N ILE A 89 -2.62 7.40 28.95
CA ILE A 89 -1.20 7.23 29.20
C ILE A 89 -0.63 6.36 28.08
N GLY A 90 0.44 6.81 27.45
CA GLY A 90 1.06 6.09 26.34
C GLY A 90 2.57 6.33 26.26
N GLY A 91 3.07 6.66 25.07
CA GLY A 91 4.51 6.83 24.87
C GLY A 91 5.26 5.51 24.66
N HIS A 92 4.60 4.48 24.14
CA HIS A 92 5.21 3.17 23.92
C HIS A 92 6.12 3.19 22.69
N GLN A 93 7.16 2.36 22.71
CA GLN A 93 8.04 2.16 21.55
C GLN A 93 7.98 0.68 21.16
N ILE A 94 7.44 0.39 19.99
CA ILE A 94 7.32 -0.98 19.47
C ILE A 94 8.21 -1.05 18.24
N ARG A 95 9.38 -1.68 18.36
CA ARG A 95 10.45 -1.60 17.35
C ARG A 95 11.09 -2.95 17.05
N GLY A 96 11.43 -3.19 15.78
CA GLY A 96 12.23 -4.34 15.37
C GLY A 96 11.61 -5.70 15.66
N ASN A 97 10.29 -5.79 15.84
CA ASN A 97 9.61 -7.06 16.15
C ASN A 97 9.14 -7.78 14.89
N LEU A 98 9.03 -9.10 15.00
CA LEU A 98 8.32 -9.97 14.07
C LEU A 98 6.94 -10.30 14.68
N ILE A 99 5.86 -9.89 14.03
CA ILE A 99 4.49 -10.00 14.57
C ILE A 99 3.59 -10.70 13.55
N GLY A 100 2.99 -11.82 13.95
CA GLY A 100 2.18 -12.70 13.09
C GLY A 100 2.98 -13.58 12.10
N THR A 101 4.30 -13.59 12.22
CA THR A 101 5.20 -14.30 11.30
C THR A 101 5.91 -15.49 11.98
N ASP A 102 6.61 -16.31 11.20
CA ASP A 102 7.60 -17.25 11.76
C ASP A 102 8.93 -16.53 12.08
N ALA A 103 9.89 -17.26 12.66
CA ALA A 103 11.22 -16.72 12.96
C ALA A 103 12.04 -16.26 11.73
N GLN A 104 11.57 -16.49 10.51
CA GLN A 104 12.17 -16.01 9.25
C GLN A 104 11.40 -14.82 8.65
N GLY A 105 10.30 -14.38 9.28
CA GLY A 105 9.46 -13.29 8.78
C GLY A 105 8.39 -13.72 7.78
N ASN A 106 8.15 -15.03 7.61
CA ASN A 106 7.08 -15.50 6.73
C ASN A 106 5.70 -15.38 7.43
N PRO A 107 4.64 -14.91 6.76
CA PRO A 107 3.32 -14.65 7.34
C PRO A 107 2.51 -15.94 7.56
N THR A 108 3.01 -16.84 8.41
CA THR A 108 2.43 -18.19 8.59
C THR A 108 1.87 -18.44 9.99
N LEU A 109 2.16 -17.58 10.96
CA LEU A 109 1.81 -17.75 12.37
C LEU A 109 1.04 -16.54 12.90
N GLY A 110 0.03 -16.10 12.15
CA GLY A 110 -0.81 -14.96 12.50
C GLY A 110 -1.29 -14.98 13.95
N ASN A 111 -1.34 -13.81 14.58
CA ASN A 111 -2.23 -13.66 15.74
C ASN A 111 -3.68 -13.66 15.23
N THR A 112 -4.61 -14.16 16.04
CA THR A 112 -5.99 -14.41 15.57
C THR A 112 -6.74 -13.12 15.21
N ARG A 113 -6.42 -12.01 15.88
CA ARG A 113 -6.94 -10.68 15.59
C ARG A 113 -5.83 -9.78 15.02
N HIS A 114 -5.47 -8.71 15.70
CA HIS A 114 -4.56 -7.70 15.16
C HIS A 114 -3.11 -8.06 15.44
N GLY A 115 -2.18 -7.54 14.63
CA GLY A 115 -0.78 -7.55 15.00
C GLY A 115 -0.55 -6.68 16.24
N ILE A 116 -1.00 -5.44 16.17
CA ILE A 116 -0.95 -4.46 17.26
C ILE A 116 -2.31 -3.78 17.40
N LEU A 117 -2.87 -3.75 18.61
CA LEU A 117 -4.03 -2.95 18.98
C LEU A 117 -3.59 -1.86 19.96
N LEU A 118 -3.85 -0.59 19.61
CA LEU A 118 -3.46 0.57 20.40
C LEU A 118 -4.68 1.41 20.78
N VAL A 119 -4.83 1.72 22.07
CA VAL A 119 -5.86 2.61 22.63
C VAL A 119 -5.19 3.64 23.56
N THR A 120 -4.03 4.13 23.14
CA THR A 120 -3.16 5.02 23.92
C THR A 120 -2.45 6.00 22.97
N PRO A 121 -2.11 7.23 23.41
CA PRO A 121 -1.47 8.22 22.54
C PRO A 121 0.06 8.11 22.51
N ASN A 122 0.69 8.93 21.65
CA ASN A 122 2.12 9.23 21.62
C ASN A 122 3.06 8.03 21.45
N SER A 123 2.57 6.92 20.89
CA SER A 123 3.38 5.71 20.68
C SER A 123 4.12 5.76 19.35
N VAL A 124 5.28 5.11 19.29
CA VAL A 124 6.06 4.96 18.07
C VAL A 124 6.09 3.48 17.71
N ILE A 125 5.48 3.13 16.58
CA ILE A 125 5.51 1.80 15.98
C ILE A 125 6.47 1.83 14.81
N GLY A 126 7.59 1.15 14.97
CA GLY A 126 8.73 1.22 14.08
C GLY A 126 9.67 2.35 14.48
N GLY A 127 10.24 3.01 13.49
CA GLY A 127 11.30 4.01 13.68
C GLY A 127 12.08 4.13 12.39
N GLY A 128 13.40 4.24 12.44
CA GLY A 128 14.23 4.14 11.23
C GLY A 128 14.26 2.71 10.65
N SER A 129 14.98 2.52 9.54
CA SER A 129 15.10 1.21 8.85
C SER A 129 15.64 0.06 9.73
N GLY A 130 16.44 0.36 10.75
CA GLY A 130 16.91 -0.62 11.75
C GLY A 130 15.90 -0.95 12.86
N GLU A 131 14.79 -0.21 12.93
CA GLU A 131 13.77 -0.30 13.98
C GLU A 131 12.39 -0.71 13.45
N ALA A 132 12.27 -0.93 12.13
CA ALA A 132 11.05 -1.38 11.48
C ALA A 132 10.57 -2.72 12.04
N ASN A 133 9.27 -2.82 12.32
CA ASN A 133 8.64 -4.11 12.59
C ASN A 133 8.25 -4.80 11.28
N THR A 134 8.17 -6.13 11.31
CA THR A 134 7.51 -6.93 10.28
C THR A 134 6.19 -7.42 10.86
N ILE A 135 5.07 -6.95 10.32
CA ILE A 135 3.73 -7.19 10.84
C ILE A 135 2.89 -7.82 9.73
N ALA A 136 2.75 -9.13 9.79
CA ALA A 136 2.17 -9.86 8.66
C ALA A 136 1.43 -11.12 9.10
N GLY A 137 0.47 -11.57 8.30
CA GLY A 137 -0.26 -12.81 8.52
C GLY A 137 -1.31 -12.77 9.65
N ASN A 138 -1.57 -11.62 10.27
CA ASN A 138 -2.56 -11.52 11.36
C ASN A 138 -3.99 -11.64 10.82
N GLY A 139 -4.93 -12.14 11.62
CA GLY A 139 -6.30 -12.44 11.17
C GLY A 139 -7.19 -11.21 10.90
N GLN A 140 -6.82 -10.06 11.45
CA GLN A 140 -7.48 -8.76 11.22
C GLN A 140 -6.42 -7.73 10.80
N ALA A 141 -6.56 -6.45 11.18
CA ALA A 141 -5.62 -5.42 10.79
C ALA A 141 -4.18 -5.69 11.28
N GLY A 142 -3.17 -5.27 10.51
CA GLY A 142 -1.78 -5.31 10.95
C GLY A 142 -1.58 -4.45 12.22
N ILE A 143 -1.97 -3.18 12.13
CA ILE A 143 -2.02 -2.23 13.23
C ILE A 143 -3.43 -1.63 13.29
N GLN A 144 -4.10 -1.76 14.43
CA GLN A 144 -5.34 -1.03 14.72
C GLN A 144 -5.09 0.01 15.81
N ILE A 145 -5.51 1.25 15.57
CA ILE A 145 -5.50 2.32 16.57
C ILE A 145 -6.96 2.70 16.87
N ASP A 146 -7.51 2.23 18.00
CA ASP A 146 -8.89 2.57 18.40
C ASP A 146 -8.98 3.92 19.13
N GLY A 147 -7.86 4.44 19.60
CA GLY A 147 -7.85 5.70 20.32
C GLY A 147 -6.47 6.23 20.67
N GLY A 148 -6.42 7.53 20.94
CA GLY A 148 -5.20 8.29 21.15
C GLY A 148 -4.69 8.94 19.87
N ASN A 149 -3.98 10.04 20.04
CA ASN A 149 -3.35 10.79 18.97
C ASN A 149 -1.82 10.80 19.13
N GLY A 150 -1.14 11.30 18.11
CA GLY A 150 0.31 11.37 18.02
C GLY A 150 1.01 10.02 17.96
N ASN A 151 0.31 9.00 17.45
CA ASN A 151 0.90 7.70 17.25
C ASN A 151 1.60 7.65 15.89
N THR A 152 2.92 7.62 15.93
CA THR A 152 3.78 7.55 14.75
C THR A 152 3.99 6.11 14.32
N ILE A 153 3.57 5.78 13.11
CA ILE A 153 3.81 4.50 12.44
C ILE A 153 4.83 4.77 11.33
N SER A 154 6.02 4.18 11.42
CA SER A 154 7.07 4.45 10.44
C SER A 154 7.93 3.25 10.06
N HIS A 155 8.25 3.15 8.77
CA HIS A 155 9.13 2.15 8.13
C HIS A 155 8.74 0.66 8.30
N ASN A 156 7.62 0.35 8.96
CA ASN A 156 7.20 -1.04 9.17
C ASN A 156 6.91 -1.72 7.82
N ALA A 157 7.28 -3.00 7.72
CA ALA A 157 6.82 -3.89 6.67
C ALA A 157 5.49 -4.50 7.13
N ILE A 158 4.40 -4.11 6.49
CA ILE A 158 3.03 -4.53 6.85
C ILE A 158 2.40 -5.18 5.63
N PHE A 159 2.08 -6.47 5.69
CA PHE A 159 1.58 -7.22 4.53
C PHE A 159 0.88 -8.53 4.90
N ALA A 160 0.07 -9.07 3.99
CA ALA A 160 -0.66 -10.32 4.15
C ALA A 160 -1.49 -10.41 5.45
N ASN A 161 -2.00 -9.29 5.96
CA ASN A 161 -2.96 -9.32 7.07
C ASN A 161 -4.39 -9.57 6.54
N GLY A 162 -5.27 -10.09 7.39
CA GLY A 162 -6.65 -10.44 7.01
C GLY A 162 -7.59 -9.24 6.91
N GLY A 163 -7.18 -8.08 7.44
CA GLY A 163 -7.80 -6.78 7.25
C GLY A 163 -6.77 -5.76 6.78
N LEU A 164 -7.07 -4.47 6.96
CA LEU A 164 -6.18 -3.37 6.55
C LEU A 164 -4.80 -3.46 7.23
N GLY A 165 -3.75 -3.00 6.54
CA GLY A 165 -2.43 -2.93 7.15
C GLY A 165 -2.38 -1.97 8.35
N ILE A 166 -3.05 -0.83 8.24
CA ILE A 166 -3.26 0.16 9.30
C ILE A 166 -4.75 0.51 9.27
N ASP A 167 -5.44 0.41 10.41
CA ASP A 167 -6.85 0.75 10.60
C ASP A 167 -6.98 1.78 11.73
N LEU A 168 -7.44 3.00 11.42
CA LEU A 168 -7.62 4.08 12.38
C LEU A 168 -9.07 4.14 12.85
N GLY A 169 -9.34 3.68 14.07
CA GLY A 169 -10.67 3.69 14.67
C GLY A 169 -11.47 2.40 14.47
N GLY A 170 -10.95 1.43 13.72
CA GLY A 170 -11.59 0.12 13.54
C GLY A 170 -12.84 0.18 12.66
N ASN A 171 -12.92 1.19 11.79
CA ASN A 171 -14.06 1.55 10.94
C ASN A 171 -13.79 1.25 9.46
N GLY A 172 -12.61 0.68 9.12
CA GLY A 172 -12.18 0.46 7.75
C GLY A 172 -11.48 1.70 7.18
N VAL A 173 -11.42 1.82 5.85
CA VAL A 173 -10.65 2.89 5.21
C VAL A 173 -11.26 4.26 5.54
N ASP A 174 -10.46 5.12 6.16
CA ASP A 174 -10.83 6.50 6.45
C ASP A 174 -10.95 7.32 5.15
N VAL A 175 -11.83 8.33 5.18
CA VAL A 175 -12.05 9.22 4.04
C VAL A 175 -11.19 10.46 4.21
N ASN A 176 -10.41 10.81 3.18
CA ASN A 176 -9.69 12.08 3.21
C ASN A 176 -10.65 13.27 3.25
N ASP A 177 -10.43 14.21 4.17
CA ASP A 177 -11.24 15.41 4.37
C ASP A 177 -10.53 16.70 3.89
N VAL A 178 -11.25 17.84 3.93
CA VAL A 178 -10.66 19.15 3.60
C VAL A 178 -10.23 19.83 4.90
N GLY A 179 -8.91 19.98 5.09
CA GLY A 179 -8.34 20.82 6.14
C GLY A 179 -8.18 20.18 7.53
N ASP A 180 -8.35 18.85 7.65
CA ASP A 180 -8.17 17.97 8.83
C ASP A 180 -8.88 18.38 10.13
N SER A 181 -10.14 18.81 10.00
CA SER A 181 -10.97 19.13 11.18
C SER A 181 -11.48 17.91 11.96
N ASP A 182 -11.04 16.71 11.61
CA ASP A 182 -11.49 15.45 12.20
C ASP A 182 -10.91 15.19 13.61
N GLY A 183 -11.61 14.32 14.35
CA GLY A 183 -11.19 13.81 15.64
C GLY A 183 -11.23 12.29 15.65
N GLY A 184 -10.61 11.66 16.63
CA GLY A 184 -10.52 10.19 16.71
C GLY A 184 -9.07 9.73 16.78
N ALA A 185 -8.83 8.47 16.39
CA ALA A 185 -7.50 7.90 16.35
C ALA A 185 -6.60 8.71 15.40
N ASN A 186 -5.45 9.18 15.89
CA ASN A 186 -4.53 10.04 15.12
C ASN A 186 -5.20 11.23 14.41
N ASN A 187 -6.30 11.75 14.98
CA ASN A 187 -7.11 12.83 14.40
C ASN A 187 -7.60 12.55 12.96
N GLY A 188 -7.74 11.29 12.55
CA GLY A 188 -8.18 10.96 11.18
C GLY A 188 -7.20 11.43 10.10
N GLN A 189 -5.90 11.40 10.39
CA GLN A 189 -4.85 11.90 9.49
C GLN A 189 -5.04 11.43 8.04
N ASN A 190 -5.23 12.39 7.12
CA ASN A 190 -5.34 12.13 5.69
C ASN A 190 -4.11 11.38 5.15
N TYR A 191 -4.35 10.36 4.32
CA TYR A 191 -3.30 9.66 3.59
C TYR A 191 -2.97 10.34 2.25
N PRO A 192 -1.76 10.13 1.69
CA PRO A 192 -1.41 10.63 0.37
C PRO A 192 -2.29 10.02 -0.73
N VAL A 193 -2.58 10.80 -1.78
CA VAL A 193 -3.19 10.32 -3.01
C VAL A 193 -2.11 10.22 -4.08
N ILE A 194 -1.87 9.01 -4.57
CA ILE A 194 -0.91 8.77 -5.66
C ILE A 194 -1.66 8.94 -6.98
N PHE A 195 -1.16 9.84 -7.83
CA PHE A 195 -1.72 10.10 -9.15
C PHE A 195 -1.10 9.16 -10.19
N SER A 196 0.20 8.94 -10.16
CA SER A 196 0.89 8.04 -11.09
C SER A 196 2.16 7.46 -10.46
N ALA A 197 2.52 6.25 -10.89
CA ALA A 197 3.77 5.59 -10.59
C ALA A 197 4.31 4.94 -11.86
N ILE A 198 5.25 5.60 -12.52
CA ILE A 198 5.78 5.21 -13.83
C ILE A 198 7.14 4.56 -13.64
N SER A 199 7.32 3.33 -14.13
CA SER A 199 8.63 2.68 -14.14
C SER A 199 9.55 3.28 -15.21
N GLY A 200 10.80 3.57 -14.85
CA GLY A 200 11.82 4.04 -15.77
C GLY A 200 12.55 2.91 -16.51
N ASP A 201 13.02 3.21 -17.73
CA ASP A 201 13.84 2.30 -18.54
C ASP A 201 15.20 2.07 -17.85
N GLY A 202 15.37 0.88 -17.25
CA GLY A 202 16.60 0.51 -16.53
C GLY A 202 16.53 0.68 -15.01
N GLY A 203 15.37 1.06 -14.46
CA GLY A 203 15.14 1.24 -13.04
C GLY A 203 14.54 2.61 -12.72
N GLY A 204 14.22 2.80 -11.44
CA GLY A 204 13.58 4.01 -10.94
C GLY A 204 12.07 4.03 -11.13
N VAL A 205 11.40 4.82 -10.29
CA VAL A 205 9.96 5.04 -10.37
C VAL A 205 9.67 6.53 -10.24
N THR A 206 9.10 7.12 -11.29
CA THR A 206 8.59 8.50 -11.25
C THR A 206 7.20 8.50 -10.63
N VAL A 207 7.06 9.22 -9.51
CA VAL A 207 5.84 9.28 -8.70
C VAL A 207 5.29 10.70 -8.70
N GLN A 208 4.01 10.81 -9.03
CA GLN A 208 3.22 12.01 -8.79
C GLN A 208 2.21 11.71 -7.69
N ALA A 209 2.20 12.54 -6.65
CA ALA A 209 1.30 12.38 -5.52
C ALA A 209 0.90 13.73 -4.94
N GLY A 210 -0.13 13.75 -4.12
CA GLY A 210 -0.54 14.93 -3.37
C GLY A 210 -1.22 14.56 -2.07
N MET A 211 -1.36 15.53 -1.17
CA MET A 211 -2.12 15.37 0.07
C MET A 211 -2.70 16.71 0.53
N GLY A 212 -3.77 16.63 1.31
CA GLY A 212 -4.42 17.76 1.98
C GLY A 212 -4.20 17.71 3.49
N GLY A 213 -4.14 18.88 4.12
CA GLY A 213 -4.07 19.06 5.58
C GLY A 213 -3.99 20.54 5.96
N PRO A 214 -3.72 20.89 7.23
CA PRO A 214 -3.61 22.29 7.65
C PRO A 214 -2.50 23.01 6.92
N ALA A 215 -2.69 24.30 6.66
CA ALA A 215 -1.75 25.12 5.91
C ALA A 215 -0.39 25.24 6.62
N GLY A 216 0.71 25.05 5.87
CA GLY A 216 2.08 25.16 6.39
C GLY A 216 2.55 23.97 7.22
N THR A 217 1.77 22.89 7.30
CA THR A 217 2.12 21.67 8.04
C THR A 217 3.05 20.79 7.21
N ALA A 218 4.09 20.25 7.86
CA ALA A 218 5.04 19.34 7.24
C ALA A 218 4.70 17.89 7.59
N TYR A 219 4.80 17.01 6.59
CA TYR A 219 4.51 15.59 6.69
C TYR A 219 5.68 14.77 6.16
N ILE A 220 6.04 13.72 6.88
CA ILE A 220 6.90 12.66 6.35
C ILE A 220 5.99 11.68 5.62
N VAL A 221 6.09 11.65 4.29
CA VAL A 221 5.34 10.73 3.45
C VAL A 221 6.22 9.54 3.10
N GLN A 222 5.80 8.35 3.47
CA GLN A 222 6.53 7.11 3.22
C GLN A 222 5.86 6.31 2.11
N PHE A 223 6.66 5.86 1.15
CA PHE A 223 6.23 5.06 0.01
C PHE A 223 6.68 3.62 0.17
N PHE A 224 5.78 2.69 -0.14
CA PHE A 224 5.99 1.26 -0.01
C PHE A 224 5.57 0.54 -1.29
N THR A 225 6.22 -0.59 -1.55
CA THR A 225 5.90 -1.48 -2.66
C THR A 225 5.37 -2.80 -2.15
N SER A 226 4.39 -3.34 -2.86
CA SER A 226 3.78 -4.64 -2.60
C SER A 226 3.55 -5.39 -3.91
N PRO A 227 3.71 -6.72 -3.95
CA PRO A 227 3.47 -7.52 -5.15
C PRO A 227 1.98 -7.61 -5.52
N SER A 228 1.09 -7.28 -4.59
CA SER A 228 -0.36 -7.21 -4.77
C SER A 228 -0.95 -6.12 -3.89
N CYS A 229 -2.11 -5.57 -4.30
CA CYS A 229 -2.91 -4.74 -3.41
C CYS A 229 -3.62 -5.58 -2.35
N ASP A 230 -3.96 -4.95 -1.23
CA ASP A 230 -4.98 -5.45 -0.32
C ASP A 230 -6.34 -5.58 -1.04
N ALA A 231 -7.21 -6.46 -0.54
CA ALA A 231 -8.53 -6.70 -1.11
C ALA A 231 -9.45 -5.46 -1.11
N THR A 232 -9.22 -4.51 -0.21
CA THR A 232 -9.92 -3.21 -0.17
C THR A 232 -9.43 -2.24 -1.25
N GLY A 233 -8.25 -2.50 -1.84
CA GLY A 233 -7.53 -1.58 -2.70
C GLY A 233 -6.64 -0.58 -1.95
N PHE A 234 -6.69 -0.54 -0.62
CA PHE A 234 -5.89 0.38 0.20
C PHE A 234 -4.82 -0.38 0.97
N GLY A 235 -3.56 0.05 0.82
CA GLY A 235 -2.44 -0.70 1.36
C GLY A 235 -2.27 -2.09 0.70
N GLU A 236 -1.52 -2.99 1.31
CA GLU A 236 -0.62 -2.75 2.44
C GLU A 236 0.75 -2.23 1.95
N GLY A 237 1.78 -2.26 2.81
CA GLY A 237 3.13 -1.78 2.48
C GLY A 237 4.19 -2.81 2.86
N GLN A 238 4.52 -3.72 1.95
CA GLN A 238 5.44 -4.83 2.23
C GLN A 238 6.90 -4.38 2.29
N SER A 239 7.34 -3.59 1.31
CA SER A 239 8.75 -3.17 1.18
C SER A 239 8.85 -1.66 1.12
N PHE A 240 9.58 -1.07 2.07
CA PHE A 240 9.85 0.37 2.06
C PHE A 240 10.65 0.77 0.81
N LEU A 241 10.19 1.82 0.11
CA LEU A 241 10.85 2.37 -1.07
C LEU A 241 11.64 3.63 -0.72
N SER A 242 10.95 4.65 -0.20
CA SER A 242 11.54 5.94 0.15
C SER A 242 10.58 6.73 1.05
N ASP A 243 11.11 7.74 1.73
CA ASP A 243 10.30 8.80 2.35
C ASP A 243 10.65 10.17 1.78
N VAL A 244 9.71 11.11 1.87
CA VAL A 244 9.85 12.50 1.43
C VAL A 244 9.18 13.43 2.42
N LEU A 245 9.81 14.57 2.71
CA LEU A 245 9.17 15.65 3.44
C LEU A 245 8.30 16.49 2.49
N MET A 246 6.99 16.53 2.74
CA MET A 246 6.03 17.35 2.01
C MET A 246 5.44 18.42 2.94
N THR A 247 5.35 19.66 2.48
CA THR A 247 4.75 20.77 3.24
C THR A 247 3.55 21.32 2.49
N THR A 248 2.41 21.45 3.17
CA THR A 248 1.20 22.06 2.60
C THR A 248 1.38 23.57 2.40
N ASN A 249 0.82 24.09 1.31
CA ASN A 249 0.80 25.51 1.01
C ASN A 249 -0.27 26.26 1.83
N ALA A 250 -0.52 27.54 1.50
CA ALA A 250 -1.51 28.37 2.18
C ALA A 250 -2.95 27.84 2.01
N GLU A 251 -3.21 27.07 0.95
CA GLU A 251 -4.48 26.40 0.67
C GLU A 251 -4.58 25.01 1.31
N GLY A 252 -3.57 24.56 2.06
CA GLY A 252 -3.57 23.25 2.71
C GLY A 252 -3.21 22.08 1.78
N VAL A 253 -2.59 22.34 0.64
CA VAL A 253 -2.25 21.31 -0.37
C VAL A 253 -0.74 21.14 -0.49
N ALA A 254 -0.28 19.89 -0.51
CA ALA A 254 1.09 19.53 -0.86
C ALA A 254 1.09 18.64 -2.12
N LEU A 255 1.99 18.91 -3.06
CA LEU A 255 2.17 18.14 -4.30
C LEU A 255 3.61 17.64 -4.41
N LEU A 256 3.76 16.45 -4.98
CA LEU A 256 5.03 15.78 -5.22
C LEU A 256 5.11 15.36 -6.68
N ASN A 257 6.26 15.59 -7.30
CA ASN A 257 6.68 14.97 -8.55
C ASN A 257 8.17 14.64 -8.41
N THR A 258 8.49 13.36 -8.24
CA THR A 258 9.86 12.92 -7.96
C THR A 258 10.17 11.59 -8.62
N ASN A 259 11.45 11.28 -8.81
CA ASN A 259 11.91 9.99 -9.26
C ASN A 259 12.67 9.29 -8.13
N PHE A 260 12.20 8.12 -7.72
CA PHE A 260 12.87 7.29 -6.73
C PHE A 260 13.82 6.32 -7.41
N GLU A 261 15.10 6.39 -7.05
CA GLU A 261 16.11 5.40 -7.45
C GLU A 261 15.72 4.02 -6.92
N SER A 262 15.54 3.05 -7.81
CA SER A 262 15.14 1.69 -7.45
C SER A 262 15.48 0.70 -8.57
N PRO A 263 15.59 -0.61 -8.27
CA PRO A 263 15.54 -1.65 -9.30
C PRO A 263 14.24 -1.56 -10.12
N PRO A 264 14.13 -2.26 -11.26
CA PRO A 264 12.88 -2.38 -11.97
C PRO A 264 11.77 -2.94 -11.07
N LEU A 265 10.68 -2.20 -10.93
CA LEU A 265 9.54 -2.52 -10.05
C LEU A 265 8.23 -2.71 -10.82
N GLU A 266 8.25 -2.76 -12.15
CA GLU A 266 7.07 -2.97 -12.97
C GLU A 266 6.29 -4.23 -12.53
N GLY A 267 4.97 -4.08 -12.42
CA GLY A 267 4.07 -5.14 -11.92
C GLY A 267 3.86 -5.14 -10.41
N ASN A 268 4.65 -4.39 -9.64
CA ASN A 268 4.33 -4.11 -8.23
C ASN A 268 3.32 -2.96 -8.11
N PHE A 269 2.82 -2.78 -6.89
CA PHE A 269 1.93 -1.69 -6.51
C PHE A 269 2.62 -0.78 -5.51
N LEU A 270 2.39 0.52 -5.65
CA LEU A 270 2.86 1.57 -4.77
C LEU A 270 1.73 2.00 -3.83
N THR A 271 2.03 2.08 -2.54
CA THR A 271 1.15 2.66 -1.51
C THR A 271 1.94 3.67 -0.70
N ALA A 272 1.26 4.55 0.02
CA ALA A 272 1.92 5.55 0.86
C ALA A 272 1.18 5.80 2.17
N THR A 273 1.91 6.23 3.18
CA THR A 273 1.37 6.79 4.43
C THR A 273 1.89 8.21 4.62
N ALA A 274 1.15 9.05 5.34
CA ALA A 274 1.60 10.34 5.80
C ALA A 274 1.73 10.34 7.32
N THR A 275 2.80 10.93 7.83
CA THR A 275 2.95 11.20 9.26
C THR A 275 3.21 12.68 9.47
N GLU A 276 2.36 13.34 10.25
CA GLU A 276 2.59 14.72 10.67
C GLU A 276 3.94 14.83 11.36
N ASN A 277 4.80 15.72 10.88
CA ASN A 277 6.14 15.86 11.43
C ASN A 277 6.07 16.30 12.90
N GLN A 278 7.12 16.00 13.67
CA GLN A 278 7.16 16.29 15.10
C GLN A 278 6.86 17.78 15.39
N PRO A 279 6.09 18.08 16.45
CA PRO A 279 5.84 17.23 17.62
C PRO A 279 4.56 16.39 17.61
N ASN A 280 3.71 16.49 16.57
CA ASN A 280 2.38 15.89 16.63
C ASN A 280 2.41 14.39 16.32
N GLY A 281 3.03 13.96 15.23
CA GLY A 281 3.34 12.55 14.99
C GLY A 281 2.14 11.66 14.61
N ASN A 282 1.01 12.23 14.21
CA ASN A 282 -0.15 11.49 13.73
C ASN A 282 0.16 10.81 12.39
N SER A 283 0.03 9.49 12.30
CA SER A 283 0.15 8.75 11.05
C SER A 283 -1.20 8.37 10.47
N SER A 284 -1.32 8.45 9.15
CA SER A 284 -2.47 7.97 8.37
C SER A 284 -2.48 6.44 8.23
N GLU A 285 -3.61 5.93 7.73
CA GLU A 285 -3.67 4.64 7.05
C GLU A 285 -2.86 4.63 5.73
N PHE A 286 -2.83 3.49 5.04
CA PHE A 286 -2.25 3.41 3.70
C PHE A 286 -3.16 4.02 2.63
N SER A 287 -2.57 4.66 1.63
CA SER A 287 -3.24 5.13 0.43
C SER A 287 -3.84 4.00 -0.40
N LEU A 288 -4.70 4.39 -1.35
CA LEU A 288 -5.08 3.55 -2.48
C LEU A 288 -3.82 3.04 -3.19
N CYS A 289 -3.84 1.77 -3.60
CA CYS A 289 -2.74 1.15 -4.32
C CYS A 289 -2.66 1.67 -5.76
N MET A 290 -1.46 2.03 -6.19
CA MET A 290 -1.17 2.50 -7.54
C MET A 290 -0.25 1.48 -8.25
N PRO A 291 -0.67 0.83 -9.35
CA PRO A 291 0.22 -0.05 -10.09
C PRO A 291 1.41 0.71 -10.67
N ILE A 292 2.60 0.16 -10.47
CA ILE A 292 3.84 0.62 -11.08
C ILE A 292 3.95 -0.02 -12.46
N GLN A 293 3.90 0.81 -13.51
CA GLN A 293 3.90 0.34 -14.89
C GLN A 293 4.56 1.34 -15.83
N SER A 294 4.96 0.86 -17.00
CA SER A 294 5.50 1.71 -18.07
C SER A 294 4.51 2.80 -18.48
N ASP A 295 5.00 4.01 -18.79
CA ASP A 295 4.15 5.07 -19.31
C ASP A 295 3.62 4.70 -20.69
N ASN A 296 2.32 4.42 -20.75
CA ASN A 296 1.64 4.06 -21.99
C ASN A 296 0.24 4.69 -22.06
N THR A 297 0.16 5.97 -21.69
CA THR A 297 -1.11 6.70 -21.65
C THR A 297 -1.40 7.49 -22.94
N THR A 298 -0.39 7.63 -23.81
CA THR A 298 -0.47 8.40 -25.06
C THR A 298 0.18 7.65 -26.21
N TRP A 299 -0.28 7.89 -27.44
CA TRP A 299 0.22 7.19 -28.64
C TRP A 299 1.74 7.36 -28.89
N PRO A 300 2.41 8.49 -28.55
CA PRO A 300 3.87 8.59 -28.70
C PRO A 300 4.63 7.59 -27.82
N ASN A 301 4.03 7.19 -26.69
CA ASN A 301 4.61 6.24 -25.73
C ASN A 301 4.07 4.81 -25.94
N ALA A 302 3.47 4.53 -27.12
CA ALA A 302 2.92 3.22 -27.41
C ALA A 302 3.98 2.12 -27.30
N LEU A 303 3.64 1.04 -26.59
CA LEU A 303 4.53 -0.11 -26.41
C LEU A 303 4.55 -1.01 -27.65
N ASP A 304 5.73 -1.56 -27.97
CA ASP A 304 5.88 -2.53 -29.06
C ASP A 304 5.33 -3.90 -28.67
N LEU A 305 4.38 -4.42 -29.45
CA LEU A 305 3.96 -5.82 -29.38
C LEU A 305 4.86 -6.67 -30.25
N THR A 306 5.76 -7.41 -29.62
CA THR A 306 6.67 -8.33 -30.31
C THR A 306 6.00 -9.69 -30.51
N PHE A 307 5.73 -10.03 -31.76
CA PHE A 307 5.12 -11.29 -32.15
C PHE A 307 6.13 -12.44 -32.14
N SER A 308 5.70 -13.59 -31.61
CA SER A 308 6.48 -14.83 -31.58
C SER A 308 5.61 -16.03 -31.94
N GLY A 309 6.22 -17.12 -32.39
CA GLY A 309 5.53 -18.33 -32.84
C GLY A 309 5.78 -18.65 -34.32
N PRO A 310 5.18 -19.73 -34.83
CA PRO A 310 5.30 -20.12 -36.24
C PRO A 310 4.68 -19.05 -37.16
N PRO A 311 5.14 -18.93 -38.43
CA PRO A 311 4.66 -17.91 -39.37
C PRO A 311 3.14 -17.91 -39.57
N GLU A 312 2.53 -19.10 -39.55
CA GLU A 312 1.09 -19.31 -39.67
C GLU A 312 0.27 -18.97 -38.40
N ALA A 313 0.90 -18.79 -37.24
CA ALA A 313 0.21 -18.49 -35.98
C ALA A 313 1.15 -17.75 -35.01
N GLN A 314 1.38 -16.47 -35.27
CA GLN A 314 2.13 -15.62 -34.36
C GLN A 314 1.23 -15.00 -33.29
N THR A 315 1.76 -14.87 -32.07
CA THR A 315 1.07 -14.25 -30.94
C THR A 315 1.98 -13.26 -30.22
N ALA A 316 1.38 -12.21 -29.68
CA ALA A 316 1.99 -11.27 -28.75
C ALA A 316 1.01 -11.03 -27.60
N ASN A 317 1.52 -10.81 -26.40
CA ASN A 317 0.71 -10.52 -25.23
C ASN A 317 1.26 -9.29 -24.52
N ALA A 318 0.37 -8.46 -23.99
CA ALA A 318 0.71 -7.39 -23.08
C ALA A 318 -0.38 -7.26 -22.02
N SER A 319 -0.01 -6.76 -20.86
CA SER A 319 -0.92 -6.51 -19.75
C SER A 319 -0.51 -5.21 -19.07
N GLN A 320 -1.46 -4.30 -18.92
CA GLN A 320 -1.30 -3.06 -18.17
C GLN A 320 -2.60 -2.71 -17.46
N PHE A 321 -2.49 -2.08 -16.30
CA PHE A 321 -3.64 -1.69 -15.50
C PHE A 321 -4.24 -0.39 -16.02
N LEU A 322 -5.57 -0.28 -16.03
CA LEU A 322 -6.28 1.00 -16.15
C LEU A 322 -6.65 1.46 -14.74
N THR A 323 -6.19 2.65 -14.37
CA THR A 323 -6.35 3.19 -13.01
C THR A 323 -7.45 4.25 -12.92
N ARG A 324 -7.87 4.78 -14.07
CA ARG A 324 -8.87 5.84 -14.16
C ARG A 324 -9.86 5.60 -15.29
N ARG A 325 -11.08 6.12 -15.12
CA ARG A 325 -12.07 6.13 -16.19
C ARG A 325 -11.58 6.99 -17.37
N GLY A 326 -11.70 6.47 -18.58
CA GLY A 326 -11.26 7.14 -19.80
C GLY A 326 -9.75 7.05 -20.07
N GLU A 327 -9.01 6.34 -19.22
CA GLU A 327 -7.60 6.04 -19.47
C GLU A 327 -7.46 5.03 -20.64
N VAL A 328 -6.40 5.16 -21.42
CA VAL A 328 -6.14 4.34 -22.61
C VAL A 328 -4.75 3.70 -22.55
N ARG A 329 -4.56 2.58 -23.25
CA ARG A 329 -3.26 1.92 -23.44
C ARG A 329 -2.95 1.77 -24.92
N TRP A 330 -1.78 2.24 -25.33
CA TRP A 330 -1.38 2.26 -26.73
C TRP A 330 -0.39 1.16 -27.04
N TYR A 331 -0.68 0.41 -28.09
CA TYR A 331 0.21 -0.65 -28.55
C TYR A 331 0.46 -0.48 -30.03
N LYS A 332 1.72 -0.59 -30.43
CA LYS A 332 2.12 -0.59 -31.83
C LYS A 332 2.54 -2.00 -32.24
N LEU A 333 2.13 -2.38 -33.44
CA LEU A 333 2.43 -3.67 -34.04
C LEU A 333 2.66 -3.52 -35.54
N THR A 334 3.46 -4.42 -36.10
CA THR A 334 3.66 -4.51 -37.54
C THR A 334 2.75 -5.57 -38.12
N VAL A 335 2.02 -5.22 -39.19
CA VAL A 335 1.07 -6.12 -39.86
C VAL A 335 1.48 -6.26 -41.31
N GLN A 336 1.62 -7.49 -41.80
CA GLN A 336 1.83 -7.73 -43.22
C GLN A 336 0.51 -7.59 -44.00
N ALA A 337 0.61 -7.17 -45.25
CA ALA A 337 -0.56 -7.04 -46.12
C ALA A 337 -1.28 -8.40 -46.26
N SER A 338 -2.61 -8.38 -46.14
CA SER A 338 -3.50 -9.56 -46.20
C SER A 338 -3.52 -10.45 -44.95
N ASN A 339 -2.84 -10.09 -43.86
CA ASN A 339 -2.96 -10.80 -42.59
C ASN A 339 -4.19 -10.34 -41.81
N THR A 340 -4.78 -11.26 -41.04
CA THR A 340 -5.84 -10.95 -40.06
C THR A 340 -5.21 -10.85 -38.67
N ILE A 341 -5.64 -9.84 -37.90
CA ILE A 341 -5.28 -9.70 -36.49
C ILE A 341 -6.50 -10.09 -35.66
N MET A 342 -6.28 -10.95 -34.67
CA MET A 342 -7.26 -11.24 -33.64
C MET A 342 -6.79 -10.59 -32.34
N VAL A 343 -7.64 -9.75 -31.74
CA VAL A 343 -7.39 -9.11 -30.44
C VAL A 343 -8.29 -9.76 -29.42
N ASN A 344 -7.69 -10.46 -28.45
CA ASN A 344 -8.40 -11.02 -27.32
C ASN A 344 -8.15 -10.13 -26.10
N LEU A 345 -9.23 -9.57 -25.56
CA LEU A 345 -9.18 -8.78 -24.33
C LEU A 345 -9.70 -9.63 -23.17
N SER A 346 -9.04 -9.51 -22.02
CA SER A 346 -9.42 -10.21 -20.80
C SER A 346 -9.27 -9.27 -19.61
N ASN A 347 -10.01 -9.54 -18.53
CA ASN A 347 -9.93 -8.81 -17.26
C ASN A 347 -10.20 -7.29 -17.38
N LEU A 348 -11.05 -6.88 -18.32
CA LEU A 348 -11.49 -5.49 -18.43
C LEU A 348 -12.83 -5.28 -17.70
N PRO A 349 -13.08 -4.07 -17.16
CA PRO A 349 -14.42 -3.67 -16.74
C PRO A 349 -15.42 -3.79 -17.89
N ALA A 350 -16.72 -3.85 -17.58
CA ALA A 350 -17.75 -3.64 -18.60
C ALA A 350 -17.53 -2.28 -19.30
N ASP A 351 -17.88 -2.17 -20.58
CA ASP A 351 -17.80 -0.94 -21.40
C ASP A 351 -16.38 -0.45 -21.77
N TYR A 352 -15.60 -1.31 -22.43
CA TYR A 352 -14.36 -0.93 -23.09
C TYR A 352 -14.55 -0.70 -24.59
N ASP A 353 -13.70 0.15 -25.17
CA ASP A 353 -13.60 0.39 -26.61
C ASP A 353 -12.21 -0.02 -27.12
N VAL A 354 -12.17 -0.57 -28.32
CA VAL A 354 -10.93 -0.83 -29.06
C VAL A 354 -10.90 0.04 -30.30
N ALA A 355 -9.87 0.88 -30.42
CA ALA A 355 -9.63 1.68 -31.60
C ALA A 355 -8.35 1.21 -32.30
N LEU A 356 -8.41 1.09 -33.62
CA LEU A 356 -7.26 0.80 -34.46
C LEU A 356 -6.93 2.04 -35.29
N PHE A 357 -5.64 2.37 -35.34
CA PHE A 357 -5.15 3.48 -36.14
C PHE A 357 -4.10 2.94 -37.11
N LYS A 358 -4.07 3.52 -38.32
CA LYS A 358 -2.85 3.47 -39.14
C LYS A 358 -1.74 4.21 -38.40
N ASP A 359 -0.49 3.98 -38.79
CA ASP A 359 0.70 4.55 -38.14
C ASP A 359 0.59 6.09 -37.95
N ILE A 360 0.11 6.50 -36.77
CA ILE A 360 -0.18 7.88 -36.41
C ILE A 360 1.12 8.67 -36.35
N GLY A 361 2.20 8.05 -35.87
CA GLY A 361 3.51 8.69 -35.77
C GLY A 361 4.05 9.08 -37.14
N LYS A 362 3.93 8.17 -38.12
CA LYS A 362 4.29 8.47 -39.50
C LYS A 362 3.42 9.57 -40.11
N ALA A 363 2.10 9.54 -39.88
CA ALA A 363 1.19 10.58 -40.36
C ALA A 363 1.52 11.95 -39.72
N TYR A 364 1.76 11.98 -38.41
CA TYR A 364 2.09 13.18 -37.65
C TYR A 364 3.32 13.91 -38.18
N GLN A 365 4.37 13.16 -38.55
CA GLN A 365 5.60 13.73 -39.11
C GLN A 365 5.40 14.39 -40.48
N THR A 366 4.30 14.11 -41.17
CA THR A 366 3.99 14.70 -42.48
C THR A 366 3.06 15.91 -42.41
N LEU A 367 2.55 16.25 -41.22
CA LEU A 367 1.65 17.39 -41.03
C LEU A 367 2.43 18.71 -41.14
N THR A 368 1.90 19.65 -41.93
CA THR A 368 2.53 20.96 -42.14
C THR A 368 1.62 22.12 -41.75
N SER A 369 0.33 21.85 -41.52
CA SER A 369 -0.68 22.82 -41.11
C SER A 369 -1.75 22.20 -40.21
N ASN A 370 -2.50 23.03 -39.48
CA ASN A 370 -3.61 22.56 -38.63
C ASN A 370 -4.74 21.86 -39.44
N GLN A 371 -4.86 22.13 -40.74
CA GLN A 371 -5.86 21.45 -41.59
C GLN A 371 -5.49 19.98 -41.87
N ASP A 372 -4.21 19.63 -41.72
CA ASP A 372 -3.74 18.25 -41.95
C ASP A 372 -4.14 17.31 -40.80
N LEU A 373 -4.62 17.83 -39.67
CA LEU A 373 -5.03 17.02 -38.51
C LEU A 373 -6.12 15.98 -38.84
N ALA A 374 -6.91 16.21 -39.90
CA ALA A 374 -7.87 15.22 -40.40
C ALA A 374 -7.21 13.93 -40.94
N GLN A 375 -5.88 13.92 -41.15
CA GLN A 375 -5.12 12.73 -41.53
C GLN A 375 -4.83 11.81 -40.32
N LEU A 376 -4.97 12.30 -39.09
CA LEU A 376 -4.85 11.51 -37.85
C LEU A 376 -6.20 10.84 -37.49
N THR A 377 -6.81 10.13 -38.44
CA THR A 377 -8.11 9.49 -38.23
C THR A 377 -7.96 8.06 -37.72
N ALA A 378 -8.79 7.69 -36.75
CA ALA A 378 -9.01 6.28 -36.41
C ALA A 378 -9.77 5.62 -37.56
N GLU A 379 -9.36 4.41 -37.94
CA GLU A 379 -10.21 3.59 -38.79
C GLU A 379 -11.12 2.78 -37.87
N LEU A 380 -12.43 3.03 -37.98
CA LEU A 380 -13.42 2.23 -37.29
C LEU A 380 -13.28 0.81 -37.81
N ALA A 381 -12.95 -0.13 -36.92
CA ALA A 381 -12.87 -1.55 -37.22
C ALA A 381 -14.17 -2.21 -36.75
N PRO A 382 -15.26 -2.22 -37.53
CA PRO A 382 -16.57 -2.71 -37.09
C PRO A 382 -16.58 -4.19 -36.67
N SER A 383 -15.52 -4.96 -36.98
CA SER A 383 -15.30 -6.33 -36.48
C SER A 383 -14.54 -6.41 -35.16
N ALA A 384 -13.92 -5.31 -34.71
CA ALA A 384 -13.28 -5.18 -33.40
C ALA A 384 -14.32 -4.54 -32.47
N PHE A 385 -14.85 -5.35 -31.55
CA PHE A 385 -15.95 -5.04 -30.65
C PHE A 385 -15.92 -3.61 -30.06
N SER A 386 -16.91 -2.79 -30.40
CA SER A 386 -17.51 -1.87 -29.45
C SER A 386 -18.81 -2.50 -28.94
N ASN A 387 -19.09 -2.40 -27.65
CA ASN A 387 -20.45 -2.68 -27.16
C ASN A 387 -21.39 -1.71 -27.92
N PRO A 388 -22.43 -2.17 -28.64
CA PRO A 388 -23.33 -1.27 -29.37
C PRO A 388 -24.09 -0.29 -28.44
N PHE A 389 -24.03 -0.48 -27.12
CA PHE A 389 -24.52 0.46 -26.11
C PHE A 389 -23.45 1.40 -25.53
N ALA A 390 -22.15 1.19 -25.79
CA ALA A 390 -21.06 2.05 -25.31
C ALA A 390 -20.87 3.31 -26.16
N VAL A 391 -21.30 3.30 -27.42
CA VAL A 391 -21.25 4.48 -28.29
C VAL A 391 -22.49 5.35 -28.07
N SER A 392 -22.61 5.97 -26.90
CA SER A 392 -23.62 7.03 -26.70
C SER A 392 -23.27 8.31 -27.46
N ASN A 393 -22.06 8.40 -28.03
CA ASN A 393 -21.63 9.53 -28.83
C ASN A 393 -20.76 9.08 -30.03
N PRO A 394 -21.34 8.93 -31.24
CA PRO A 394 -20.56 8.67 -32.46
C PRO A 394 -19.61 9.82 -32.85
N PHE A 395 -19.61 10.93 -32.10
CA PHE A 395 -18.65 12.03 -32.22
C PHE A 395 -17.52 11.97 -31.17
N ALA A 396 -17.43 10.95 -30.31
CA ALA A 396 -16.34 10.85 -29.31
C ALA A 396 -14.93 10.64 -29.91
N VAL A 397 -14.83 10.47 -31.24
CA VAL A 397 -13.56 10.45 -31.98
C VAL A 397 -13.26 11.79 -32.66
N SER A 398 -14.06 12.84 -32.43
CA SER A 398 -13.68 14.19 -32.88
C SER A 398 -12.67 14.80 -31.90
N ASN A 399 -11.52 15.19 -32.46
CA ASN A 399 -10.50 16.03 -31.86
C ASN A 399 -11.10 17.06 -30.86
N PRO A 400 -10.67 17.08 -29.58
CA PRO A 400 -11.18 18.05 -28.59
C PRO A 400 -10.80 19.51 -28.90
N PHE A 401 -10.07 19.77 -29.98
CA PHE A 401 -9.74 21.10 -30.49
C PHE A 401 -10.21 21.37 -31.94
N ALA A 402 -11.26 20.67 -32.42
CA ALA A 402 -11.90 20.99 -33.69
C ALA A 402 -12.85 22.19 -33.61
#